data_AF-A0A445ADG0-F1
#
_entry.id   AF-A0A445ADG0-F1
#
_cell.length_a   1.000
_cell.length_b   1.000
_cell.length_c   1.000
_cell.angle_alpha   90.00
_cell.angle_beta   90.00
_cell.angle_gamma   90.00
#
_symmetry.space_group_name_H-M   'P 1'
#
loop_
_entity.id
_entity.type
_entity.pdbx_description
1 polymer ?
#
loop_
_entity_poly.entity_id
_entity_poly.type
_entity_poly.pdbx_seq_one_letter_code
_entity_poly.pdbx_strand_id
1 'polypeptide(L)'
;MLRDDLPLPMRRDCLIRYFKCLCMIEPLFPMTTSPNPPIFVWYNAFNPHQDSSQHNIHLEKASVLFNLGAFGSHIALSCDLTTLQGQRIAINALHDAAYWFLILTHEAEKASATIDLTISCAQILR
;
A
#
# COMPACT_ATOMS: atom_id res chain seq x y z
N MET A 1 13.11 16.11 -2.04
CA MET A 1 13.87 15.47 -0.94
C MET A 1 13.51 14.00 -0.90
N LEU A 2 14.32 13.12 -1.51
CA LEU A 2 14.21 11.70 -1.21
C LEU A 2 14.71 11.51 0.22
N ARG A 3 13.82 11.13 1.15
CA ARG A 3 14.22 10.66 2.48
C ARG A 3 14.73 9.24 2.36
N ASP A 4 15.92 9.06 1.78
CA ASP A 4 16.57 7.75 1.76
C ASP A 4 17.27 7.38 3.08
N ASP A 5 17.23 8.26 4.07
CA ASP A 5 17.94 8.08 5.34
C ASP A 5 17.16 7.29 6.40
N LEU A 6 15.86 7.04 6.19
CA LEU A 6 15.06 6.33 7.19
C LEU A 6 15.27 4.80 7.07
N PRO A 7 15.63 4.09 8.15
CA PRO A 7 15.74 2.64 8.13
C PRO A 7 14.46 1.97 7.63
N LEU A 8 14.62 0.87 6.89
CA LEU A 8 13.51 0.12 6.29
C LEU A 8 12.35 -0.16 7.29
N PRO A 9 12.58 -0.68 8.51
CA PRO A 9 11.50 -0.93 9.46
C PRO A 9 10.70 0.34 9.83
N MET A 10 11.38 1.47 9.96
CA MET A 10 10.73 2.73 10.31
C MET A 10 9.86 3.27 9.16
N ARG A 11 10.25 3.07 7.89
CA ARG A 11 9.42 3.43 6.72
C ARG A 11 8.11 2.65 6.73
N ARG A 12 8.17 1.33 6.97
CA ARG A 12 6.99 0.47 7.10
C ARG A 12 6.09 0.94 8.24
N ASP A 13 6.65 1.19 9.42
CA ASP A 13 5.87 1.57 10.59
C ASP A 13 5.19 2.94 10.40
N CYS A 14 5.85 3.87 9.68
CA CYS A 14 5.23 5.12 9.24
C CYS A 14 4.03 4.89 8.31
N LEU A 15 4.15 4.01 7.31
CA LEU A 15 3.03 3.67 6.42
C LEU A 15 1.87 3.00 7.16
N ILE A 16 2.16 2.08 8.10
CA ILE A 16 1.13 1.46 8.94
C ILE A 16 0.41 2.51 9.79
N ARG A 17 1.15 3.43 10.41
CA ARG A 17 0.56 4.51 11.20
C ARG A 17 -0.28 5.44 10.33
N TYR A 18 0.20 5.76 9.14
CA TYR A 18 -0.52 6.60 8.20
C TYR A 18 -1.83 5.95 7.75
N PHE A 19 -1.81 4.66 7.36
CA PHE A 19 -3.01 3.89 7.04
C PHE A 19 -4.03 3.91 8.18
N LYS A 20 -3.59 3.69 9.43
CA LYS A 20 -4.46 3.79 10.61
C LYS A 20 -5.11 5.17 10.75
N CYS A 21 -4.35 6.25 10.51
CA CYS A 21 -4.90 7.61 10.52
C CYS A 21 -5.95 7.81 9.43
N LEU A 22 -5.75 7.31 8.21
CA LEU A 22 -6.74 7.37 7.14
C LEU A 22 -8.03 6.65 7.52
N CYS A 23 -7.94 5.46 8.12
CA CYS A 23 -9.10 4.72 8.60
C CYS A 23 -9.86 5.45 9.72
N MET A 24 -9.15 6.17 10.61
CA MET A 24 -9.79 6.96 11.67
C MET A 24 -10.48 8.22 11.14
N ILE A 25 -9.92 8.86 10.12
CA ILE A 25 -10.43 10.12 9.55
C ILE A 25 -11.61 9.92 8.61
N GLU A 26 -11.62 8.84 7.83
CA GLU A 26 -12.67 8.53 6.85
C GLU A 26 -14.11 8.76 7.36
N PRO A 27 -14.55 8.18 8.50
CA PRO A 27 -15.92 8.35 8.96
C PRO A 27 -16.22 9.77 9.49
N LEU A 28 -15.18 10.54 9.83
CA LEU A 28 -15.32 11.89 10.38
C LEU A 28 -15.39 12.97 9.28
N PHE A 29 -14.82 12.67 8.11
CA PHE A 29 -14.73 13.59 6.99
C PHE A 29 -15.20 12.90 5.70
N PRO A 30 -16.52 12.84 5.47
CA PRO A 30 -17.05 12.27 4.24
C PRO A 30 -16.64 13.15 3.06
N MET A 31 -15.82 12.58 2.16
CA MET A 31 -15.28 13.31 1.00
C MET A 31 -16.38 13.88 0.09
N THR A 32 -17.57 13.26 0.09
CA THR A 32 -18.73 13.68 -0.72
C THR A 32 -19.45 14.93 -0.21
N THR A 33 -19.27 15.29 1.06
CA THR A 33 -19.96 16.43 1.70
C THR A 33 -19.01 17.55 2.12
N SER A 34 -17.69 17.32 2.01
CA SER A 34 -16.69 18.35 2.28
C SER A 34 -16.74 19.45 1.21
N PRO A 35 -16.69 20.74 1.58
CA PRO A 35 -16.68 21.83 0.62
C PRO A 35 -15.41 21.88 -0.23
N ASN A 36 -14.30 21.33 0.27
CA ASN A 36 -13.02 21.23 -0.44
C ASN A 36 -12.31 19.92 -0.04
N PRO A 37 -12.73 18.76 -0.59
CA PRO A 37 -12.07 17.50 -0.29
C PRO A 37 -10.65 17.49 -0.88
N PRO A 38 -9.66 16.89 -0.19
CA PRO A 38 -8.33 16.67 -0.77
C PRO A 38 -8.43 15.83 -2.04
N ILE A 39 -7.49 16.05 -2.96
CA ILE A 39 -7.28 15.19 -4.12
C ILE A 39 -6.08 14.28 -3.84
N PHE A 40 -6.25 12.98 -4.07
CA PHE A 40 -5.18 11.99 -3.96
C PHE A 40 -4.71 11.61 -5.36
N VAL A 41 -3.40 11.61 -5.57
CA VAL A 41 -2.77 11.34 -6.88
C VAL A 41 -1.75 10.24 -6.71
N TRP A 42 -1.93 9.14 -7.43
CA TRP A 42 -1.04 8.00 -7.40
C TRP A 42 -0.71 7.52 -8.81
N TYR A 43 0.55 7.18 -9.02
CA TYR A 43 1.06 6.64 -10.27
C TYR A 43 1.04 5.12 -10.22
N ASN A 44 0.68 4.50 -11.34
CA ASN A 44 0.67 3.06 -11.49
C ASN A 44 2.07 2.47 -11.30
N ALA A 45 2.21 1.52 -10.37
CA ALA A 45 3.46 0.88 -10.03
C ALA A 45 4.11 0.09 -11.19
N PHE A 46 3.32 -0.38 -12.15
CA PHE A 46 3.81 -1.13 -13.32
C PHE A 46 3.99 -0.26 -14.56
N ASN A 47 3.31 0.89 -14.62
CA ASN A 47 3.42 1.83 -15.73
C ASN A 47 3.33 3.28 -15.22
N PRO A 48 4.46 3.91 -14.84
CA PRO A 48 4.48 5.24 -14.23
C PRO A 48 3.93 6.38 -15.11
N HIS A 49 3.67 6.13 -16.40
CA HIS A 49 3.02 7.10 -17.29
C HIS A 49 1.50 7.17 -17.11
N GLN A 50 0.91 6.26 -16.33
CA GLN A 50 -0.50 6.25 -15.98
C GLN A 50 -0.68 6.63 -14.51
N ASP A 51 -1.59 7.55 -14.24
CA ASP A 51 -1.96 7.95 -12.89
C ASP A 51 -3.47 7.86 -12.66
N SER A 52 -3.83 7.84 -11.39
CA SER A 52 -5.19 8.00 -10.92
C SER A 52 -5.25 9.18 -9.96
N SER A 53 -6.15 10.10 -10.23
CA SER A 53 -6.36 11.33 -9.45
C SER A 53 -7.82 11.39 -8.99
N GLN A 54 -8.09 11.28 -7.69
CA GLN A 54 -9.45 11.18 -7.15
C GLN A 54 -9.63 11.91 -5.82
N HIS A 55 -10.81 12.50 -5.61
CA HIS A 55 -11.30 12.94 -4.30
C HIS A 55 -11.85 11.76 -3.49
N ASN A 56 -11.07 10.69 -3.38
CA ASN A 56 -11.51 9.43 -2.80
C ASN A 56 -10.45 8.90 -1.84
N ILE A 57 -10.77 8.85 -0.54
CA ILE A 57 -9.84 8.35 0.48
C ILE A 57 -9.52 6.86 0.29
N HIS A 58 -10.39 6.11 -0.38
CA HIS A 58 -10.13 4.70 -0.71
C HIS A 58 -8.98 4.54 -1.71
N LEU A 59 -8.78 5.51 -2.63
CA LEU A 59 -7.61 5.52 -3.51
C LEU A 59 -6.31 5.63 -2.69
N GLU A 60 -6.29 6.55 -1.72
CA GLU A 60 -5.13 6.74 -0.84
C GLU A 60 -4.85 5.48 -0.02
N LYS A 61 -5.89 4.91 0.62
CA LYS A 61 -5.77 3.69 1.40
C LYS A 61 -5.28 2.50 0.58
N ALA A 62 -5.86 2.28 -0.60
CA ALA A 62 -5.43 1.21 -1.51
C ALA A 62 -3.96 1.37 -1.90
N SER A 63 -3.53 2.59 -2.23
CA SER A 63 -2.15 2.87 -2.62
C SER A 63 -1.15 2.66 -1.47
N VAL A 64 -1.52 3.06 -0.25
CA VAL A 64 -0.70 2.82 0.95
C VAL A 64 -0.58 1.33 1.25
N LEU A 65 -1.67 0.56 1.12
CA LEU A 65 -1.66 -0.88 1.29
C LEU A 65 -0.81 -1.58 0.23
N PHE A 66 -0.86 -1.13 -1.02
CA PHE A 66 0.00 -1.64 -2.10
C PHE A 66 1.47 -1.44 -1.75
N ASN A 67 1.83 -0.24 -1.29
CA ASN A 67 3.19 0.08 -0.86
C ASN A 67 3.65 -0.77 0.32
N LEU A 68 2.77 -1.08 1.28
CA LEU A 68 3.08 -2.01 2.38
C LEU A 68 3.31 -3.44 1.88
N GLY A 69 2.50 -3.91 0.93
CA GLY A 69 2.70 -5.20 0.26
C GLY A 69 4.04 -5.27 -0.47
N ALA A 70 4.28 -4.29 -1.35
CA ALA A 70 5.53 -4.16 -2.11
C ALA A 70 6.77 -4.09 -1.20
N PHE A 71 6.65 -3.40 -0.05
CA PHE A 71 7.72 -3.32 0.93
C PHE A 71 8.08 -4.68 1.53
N GLY A 72 7.08 -5.47 1.92
CA GLY A 72 7.29 -6.84 2.41
C GLY A 72 7.92 -7.75 1.35
N SER A 73 7.46 -7.64 0.09
CA SER A 73 8.06 -8.37 -1.04
C SER A 73 9.52 -7.98 -1.26
N HIS A 74 9.87 -6.70 -1.16
CA HIS A 74 11.25 -6.24 -1.30
C HIS A 74 12.15 -6.73 -0.15
N ILE A 75 11.64 -6.77 1.09
CA ILE A 75 12.39 -7.37 2.21
C ILE A 75 12.69 -8.84 1.91
N ALA A 76 11.69 -9.61 1.49
CA ALA A 76 11.86 -11.03 1.19
C ALA A 76 12.91 -11.26 0.10
N LEU A 77 12.91 -10.44 -0.96
CA LEU A 77 13.90 -10.48 -2.04
C LEU A 77 15.32 -10.14 -1.58
N SER A 78 15.46 -9.32 -0.53
CA SER A 78 16.76 -8.91 0.02
C SER A 78 17.39 -9.92 1.00
N CYS A 79 16.68 -10.98 1.38
CA CYS A 79 17.13 -11.94 2.38
C CYS A 79 18.12 -12.97 1.80
N ASP A 80 19.10 -13.39 2.61
CA ASP A 80 19.98 -14.51 2.28
C ASP A 80 19.28 -15.86 2.53
N LEU A 81 18.75 -16.43 1.45
CA LEU A 81 18.00 -17.69 1.48
C LEU A 81 18.89 -18.94 1.68
N THR A 82 20.20 -18.80 1.71
CA THR A 82 21.11 -19.92 2.05
C THR A 82 21.12 -20.22 3.54
N THR A 83 20.61 -19.29 4.37
CA THR A 83 20.55 -19.43 5.83
C THR A 83 19.13 -19.68 6.31
N LEU A 84 18.99 -20.48 7.38
CA LEU A 84 17.71 -20.72 8.05
C LEU A 84 17.06 -19.40 8.52
N GLN A 85 17.89 -18.45 8.99
CA GLN A 85 17.40 -17.16 9.47
C GLN A 85 16.85 -16.30 8.33
N GLY A 86 17.57 -16.20 7.21
CA GLY A 86 17.11 -15.45 6.04
C GLY A 86 15.84 -16.04 5.43
N GLN A 87 15.73 -17.38 5.37
CA GLN A 87 14.49 -18.05 4.96
C GLN A 87 13.30 -17.67 5.86
N ARG A 88 13.47 -17.70 7.19
CA ARG A 88 12.42 -17.32 8.15
C ARG A 88 11.98 -15.87 7.98
N ILE A 89 12.93 -14.95 7.81
CA ILE A 89 12.63 -13.52 7.60
C ILE A 89 11.86 -13.34 6.29
N ALA A 90 12.29 -13.98 5.20
CA ALA A 90 11.62 -13.89 3.91
C ALA A 90 10.19 -14.42 3.95
N ILE A 91 9.96 -15.58 4.57
CA ILE A 91 8.62 -16.17 4.74
C ILE A 91 7.71 -15.22 5.52
N ASN A 92 8.18 -14.68 6.65
CA ASN A 92 7.39 -13.75 7.45
C ASN A 92 7.05 -12.48 6.66
N ALA A 93 8.01 -11.93 5.91
CA ALA A 93 7.81 -10.74 5.11
C ALA A 93 6.81 -10.97 3.94
N LEU A 94 6.83 -12.16 3.32
CA LEU A 94 5.83 -12.53 2.31
C LEU A 94 4.45 -12.73 2.91
N HIS A 95 4.33 -13.33 4.10
CA HIS A 95 3.06 -13.43 4.81
C HIS A 95 2.48 -12.05 5.15
N ASP A 96 3.31 -11.14 5.63
CA ASP A 96 2.90 -9.76 5.87
C ASP A 96 2.45 -9.07 4.57
N ALA A 97 3.20 -9.23 3.47
CA ALA A 97 2.85 -8.67 2.17
C ALA A 97 1.49 -9.19 1.66
N ALA A 98 1.29 -10.51 1.70
CA ALA A 98 0.04 -11.17 1.33
C ALA A 98 -1.15 -10.66 2.16
N TYR A 99 -0.94 -10.39 3.45
CA TYR A 99 -1.96 -9.79 4.31
C TYR A 99 -2.34 -8.37 3.86
N TRP A 100 -1.36 -7.52 3.50
CA TRP A 100 -1.66 -6.18 3.01
C TRP A 100 -2.38 -6.19 1.66
N PHE A 101 -1.99 -7.08 0.73
CA PHE A 101 -2.70 -7.27 -0.54
C PHE A 101 -4.13 -7.79 -0.35
N LEU A 102 -4.37 -8.63 0.66
CA LEU A 102 -5.73 -9.03 1.04
C LEU A 102 -6.57 -7.85 1.54
N ILE A 103 -6.01 -6.97 2.37
CA ILE A 103 -6.77 -5.78 2.80
C ILE A 103 -7.02 -4.87 1.60
N LEU A 104 -6.05 -4.73 0.69
CA LEU A 104 -6.16 -3.91 -0.50
C LEU A 104 -7.39 -4.26 -1.35
N THR A 105 -7.79 -5.53 -1.45
CA THR A 105 -8.98 -5.91 -2.23
C THR A 105 -10.24 -5.19 -1.75
N HIS A 106 -10.37 -4.94 -0.44
CA HIS A 106 -11.54 -4.28 0.14
C HIS A 106 -11.58 -2.77 -0.14
N GLU A 107 -10.42 -2.14 -0.32
CA GLU A 107 -10.31 -0.72 -0.68
C GLU A 107 -10.38 -0.52 -2.21
N ALA A 108 -9.85 -1.47 -2.98
CA ALA A 108 -9.92 -1.51 -4.44
C ALA A 108 -11.37 -1.55 -4.96
N GLU A 109 -12.28 -2.24 -4.27
CA GLU A 109 -13.72 -2.25 -4.61
C GLU A 109 -14.34 -0.84 -4.60
N LYS A 110 -13.77 0.07 -3.81
CA LYS A 110 -14.30 1.41 -3.54
C LYS A 110 -13.54 2.51 -4.30
N ALA A 111 -12.49 2.15 -5.04
CA ALA A 111 -11.67 3.08 -5.81
C ALA A 111 -11.52 2.59 -7.26
N SER A 112 -11.88 3.41 -8.23
CA SER A 112 -11.68 3.09 -9.66
C SER A 112 -10.30 3.57 -10.10
N ALA A 113 -9.27 2.81 -9.75
CA ALA A 113 -7.86 3.20 -9.91
C ALA A 113 -7.16 2.46 -11.07
N THR A 114 -5.84 2.65 -11.17
CA THR A 114 -4.96 1.97 -12.14
C THR A 114 -4.85 0.46 -11.86
N ILE A 115 -4.32 -0.29 -12.84
CA ILE A 115 -4.37 -1.77 -12.85
C ILE A 115 -3.71 -2.43 -11.63
N ASP A 116 -2.65 -1.82 -11.10
CA ASP A 116 -1.92 -2.22 -9.89
C ASP A 116 -2.79 -2.23 -8.63
N LEU A 117 -3.83 -1.40 -8.59
CA LEU A 117 -4.75 -1.30 -7.47
C LEU A 117 -6.08 -2.05 -7.70
N THR A 118 -6.17 -2.87 -8.76
CA THR A 118 -7.37 -3.68 -9.01
C THR A 118 -7.43 -4.90 -8.11
N ILE A 119 -8.64 -5.38 -7.82
CA ILE A 119 -8.87 -6.62 -7.04
C ILE A 119 -8.14 -7.80 -7.68
N SER A 120 -8.22 -7.95 -9.01
CA SER A 120 -7.56 -9.04 -9.73
C SER A 120 -6.05 -8.99 -9.57
N CYS A 121 -5.43 -7.81 -9.67
CA CYS A 121 -4.01 -7.66 -9.45
C CYS A 121 -3.62 -7.99 -7.99
N ALA A 122 -4.35 -7.45 -7.03
CA ALA A 122 -4.14 -7.71 -5.61
C ALA A 122 -4.18 -9.20 -5.26
N GLN A 123 -5.12 -9.93 -5.87
CA GLN A 123 -5.25 -11.38 -5.69
C GLN A 123 -4.10 -12.17 -6.31
N ILE A 124 -3.52 -11.69 -7.42
CA ILE A 124 -2.34 -12.30 -8.04
C ILE A 124 -1.08 -12.07 -7.20
N LEU A 125 -0.97 -10.91 -6.54
CA LEU A 125 0.18 -10.53 -5.73
C LEU A 125 0.17 -11.13 -4.31
N ARG A 126 -0.97 -11.67 -3.86
CA ARG A 126 -1.14 -12.30 -2.55
C ARG A 126 -0.59 -13.72 -2.52
#